data_AF-A0A942NQH3-F1
#
_entry.id   AF-A0A942NQH3-F1
#
_cell.length_a   1.000
_cell.length_b   1.000
_cell.length_c   1.000
_cell.angle_alpha   90.00
_cell.angle_beta   90.00
_cell.angle_gamma   90.00
#
_symmetry.space_group_name_H-M   'P 1'
#
loop_
_entity.id
_entity.type
_entity.pdbx_description
1 polymer ?
#
loop_
_entity_poly.entity_id
_entity_poly.type
_entity_poly.pdbx_seq_one_letter_code
_entity_poly.pdbx_strand_id
1 'polypeptide(L)' 'DVVSVYSLGPVGATESIPQFDKAFSIEFCGGPHVSNTSEIEPGGIFKIQKEEAVAAGIRRIKAVLT' A
#
# COMPACT_ATOMS: atom_id res chain seq x y z
N ASP A 1 -4.25 -5.09 -24.60
CA ASP A 1 -4.14 -3.96 -23.66
C ASP A 1 -3.23 -4.32 -22.50
N VAL A 2 -2.43 -3.37 -22.03
CA VAL A 2 -1.47 -3.54 -20.93
C VAL A 2 -2.02 -2.79 -19.72
N VAL A 3 -1.99 -3.43 -18.54
CA VAL A 3 -2.39 -2.83 -17.27
C VAL A 3 -1.22 -2.81 -16.31
N SER A 4 -1.09 -1.74 -15.54
CA SER A 4 -0.09 -1.63 -14.48
C SER A 4 -0.62 -2.30 -13.21
N VAL A 5 0.21 -3.19 -12.65
CA VAL A 5 -0.07 -3.88 -11.40
C VAL A 5 0.98 -3.45 -10.39
N TYR A 6 0.52 -3.02 -9.21
CA TYR A 6 1.38 -2.74 -8.09
C TYR A 6 1.24 -3.84 -7.03
N SER A 7 2.35 -4.19 -6.38
CA SER A 7 2.37 -5.22 -5.35
C SER A 7 3.18 -4.79 -4.13
N LEU A 8 2.64 -5.06 -2.95
CA LEU A 8 3.33 -4.93 -1.67
C LEU A 8 3.77 -6.32 -1.22
N GLY A 9 5.06 -6.54 -1.05
CA GLY A 9 5.65 -7.86 -0.81
C GLY A 9 6.56 -7.93 0.43
N PRO A 10 7.04 -9.13 0.76
CA PRO A 10 7.95 -9.35 1.87
C PRO A 10 9.32 -8.70 1.63
N VAL A 11 10.12 -8.58 2.69
CA VAL A 11 11.51 -8.12 2.60
C VAL A 11 12.29 -9.03 1.65
N GLY A 12 12.90 -8.43 0.61
CA GLY A 12 13.62 -9.15 -0.45
C GLY A 12 12.83 -9.33 -1.75
N ALA A 13 11.56 -8.92 -1.80
CA ALA A 13 10.87 -8.72 -3.07
C ALA A 13 11.44 -7.47 -3.78
N THR A 14 11.72 -7.59 -5.08
CA THR A 14 12.22 -6.50 -5.94
C THR A 14 11.43 -6.47 -7.24
N GLU A 15 11.56 -5.41 -8.04
CA GLU A 15 10.89 -5.35 -9.35
C GLU A 15 11.26 -6.52 -10.28
N SER A 16 12.50 -7.01 -10.19
CA SER A 16 12.97 -8.17 -10.95
C SER A 16 12.56 -9.51 -10.35
N ILE A 17 12.30 -9.57 -9.04
CA ILE A 17 11.93 -10.79 -8.31
C ILE A 17 10.80 -10.43 -7.32
N PRO A 18 9.55 -10.25 -7.81
CA PRO A 18 8.47 -9.66 -7.01
C PRO A 18 7.88 -10.59 -5.95
N GLN A 19 8.12 -11.91 -6.03
CA GLN A 19 7.56 -12.92 -5.09
C GLN A 19 6.03 -12.78 -4.91
N PHE A 20 5.29 -12.71 -6.03
CA PHE A 20 3.83 -12.48 -6.01
C PHE A 20 3.04 -13.48 -5.18
N ASP A 21 3.51 -14.72 -5.07
CA ASP A 21 2.93 -15.78 -4.24
C ASP A 21 2.92 -15.43 -2.74
N LYS A 22 3.81 -14.52 -2.32
CA LYS A 22 3.96 -14.07 -0.93
C LYS A 22 3.58 -12.60 -0.74
N ALA A 23 3.02 -11.95 -1.76
CA ALA A 23 2.63 -10.55 -1.67
C ALA A 23 1.53 -10.35 -0.62
N PHE A 24 1.64 -9.29 0.17
CA PHE A 24 0.62 -8.87 1.13
C PHE A 24 -0.58 -8.23 0.43
N SER A 25 -0.34 -7.53 -0.68
CA SER A 25 -1.37 -6.91 -1.51
C SER A 25 -0.92 -6.84 -2.97
N ILE A 26 -1.87 -6.99 -3.89
CA ILE A 26 -1.68 -6.82 -5.34
C ILE A 26 -2.90 -6.09 -5.88
N GLU A 27 -2.67 -4.99 -6.58
CA GLU A 27 -3.74 -4.11 -7.06
C GLU A 27 -3.48 -3.57 -8.46
N PHE A 28 -4.56 -3.31 -9.20
CA PHE A 28 -4.49 -2.57 -10.46
C PHE A 28 -4.42 -1.08 -10.15
N CYS A 29 -3.24 -0.49 -10.32
CA CYS A 29 -3.02 0.94 -10.09
C CYS A 29 -2.12 1.52 -11.18
N GLY A 30 -2.56 2.63 -11.78
CA GLY A 30 -1.80 3.39 -12.79
C GLY A 30 -1.11 4.64 -12.24
N GLY A 31 -1.11 4.83 -10.92
CA GLY A 31 -0.46 5.96 -10.26
C GLY A 31 1.05 5.78 -10.12
N PRO A 32 1.78 6.83 -9.70
CA PRO A 32 3.18 6.71 -9.33
C PRO A 32 3.32 5.94 -8.00
N HIS A 33 4.32 5.07 -7.92
CA HIS A 33 4.64 4.30 -6.71
C HIS A 33 6.12 4.42 -6.34
N VAL A 34 6.40 4.26 -5.05
CA VAL A 34 7.75 4.10 -4.51
C VAL A 34 8.20 2.64 -4.61
N SER A 35 9.51 2.39 -4.53
CA SER A 35 10.05 1.02 -4.61
C SER A 35 9.92 0.27 -3.28
N ASN A 36 9.96 1.00 -2.16
CA ASN A 36 9.83 0.43 -0.82
C ASN A 36 8.92 1.29 0.07
N THR A 37 8.15 0.65 0.95
CA THR A 37 7.27 1.36 1.90
C THR A 37 8.04 2.26 2.86
N SER A 38 9.31 1.99 3.14
CA SER A 38 10.16 2.86 3.97
C SER A 38 10.48 4.21 3.32
N GLU A 39 10.32 4.33 2.00
CA GLU A 39 10.58 5.56 1.25
C GLU A 39 9.41 6.55 1.32
N ILE A 40 8.21 6.09 1.65
CA ILE A 40 7.02 6.95 1.68
C ILE A 40 7.22 8.08 2.70
N GLU A 41 7.82 7.76 3.85
CA GLU A 41 8.36 8.74 4.79
C GLU A 41 9.51 8.10 5.60
N PRO A 42 10.76 8.58 5.47
CA PRO A 42 11.91 7.99 6.17
C PRO A 42 11.75 8.04 7.69
N GLY A 43 11.56 6.88 8.32
CA GLY A 43 11.33 6.76 9.76
C GLY A 43 9.94 7.18 10.22
N GLY A 44 9.04 7.45 9.27
CA GLY A 44 7.66 7.85 9.55
C GLY A 44 6.83 6.70 10.11
N ILE A 45 5.85 7.05 10.93
CA ILE A 45 4.90 6.15 11.56
C ILE A 45 3.54 6.34 10.89
N PHE A 46 2.95 5.25 10.42
CA PHE A 46 1.56 5.27 9.98
C PHE A 46 0.62 5.44 11.17
N LYS A 47 -0.02 6.61 11.27
CA LYS A 47 -0.90 6.97 12.37
C LYS A 47 -2.33 7.15 11.91
N ILE A 48 -3.23 6.37 12.50
CA ILE A 48 -4.67 6.55 12.33
C ILE A 48 -5.11 7.79 13.12
N GLN A 49 -5.72 8.76 12.42
CA GLN A 49 -6.26 9.97 13.03
C GLN A 49 -7.70 9.79 13.46
N LYS A 50 -8.50 9.08 12.67
CA LYS A 50 -9.94 8.93 12.88
C LYS A 50 -10.45 7.67 12.22
N GLU A 51 -11.43 7.04 12.86
CA GLU A 51 -12.24 5.98 12.28
C GLU A 51 -13.72 6.29 12.55
N GLU A 52 -14.55 6.24 11.52
CA GLU A 52 -15.98 6.54 11.66
C GLU A 52 -16.87 5.70 10.73
N ALA A 53 -18.10 5.42 11.15
CA ALA A 53 -19.11 4.80 10.30
C ALA A 53 -19.72 5.86 9.36
N VAL A 54 -19.70 5.59 8.06
CA VAL A 54 -20.21 6.53 7.04
C VAL A 54 -21.53 6.05 6.41
N ALA A 55 -21.85 4.75 6.52
CA ALA A 55 -23.12 4.15 6.13
C ALA A 55 -23.28 2.77 6.81
N ALA A 56 -24.43 2.12 6.63
CA ALA A 56 -24.64 0.76 7.09
C ALA A 56 -23.60 -0.20 6.48
N GLY A 57 -22.76 -0.80 7.33
CA GLY A 57 -21.70 -1.72 6.90
C GLY A 57 -20.44 -1.04 6.33
N ILE A 58 -20.36 0.29 6.29
CA ILE A 58 -19.22 1.02 5.70
C ILE A 58 -18.54 1.90 6.76
N ARG A 59 -17.23 1.73 6.90
CA ARG A 59 -16.37 2.51 7.79
C ARG A 59 -15.29 3.24 7.00
N ARG A 60 -14.94 4.45 7.43
CA ARG A 60 -13.86 5.25 6.86
C ARG A 60 -12.75 5.41 7.89
N ILE A 61 -11.53 5.08 7.49
CA ILE A 61 -10.32 5.29 8.28
C ILE A 61 -9.55 6.45 7.64
N LYS A 62 -9.22 7.47 8.42
CA LYS A 62 -8.32 8.56 8.03
C LYS A 62 -7.00 8.37 8.77
N ALA A 63 -5.91 8.31 8.02
CA ALA A 63 -4.57 8.16 8.55
C ALA A 63 -3.60 9.14 7.89
N VAL A 64 -2.48 9.36 8.54
CA VAL A 64 -1.34 10.14 8.04
C VAL A 64 -0.05 9.38 8.32
N LEU A 65 1.00 9.75 7.60
CA LEU A 65 2.38 9.39 7.93
C LEU A 65 2.96 10.60 8.70
N THR A 66 3.65 10.34 9.81
CA THR A 66 4.25 11.36 10.71
C THR A 66 5.63 10.95 11.19
#